data_AF-A0A955WSE4-F1
#
_entry.id   AF-A0A955WSE4-F1
#
_cell.length_a   1.000
_cell.length_b   1.000
_cell.length_c   1.000
_cell.angle_alpha   90.00
_cell.angle_beta   90.00
_cell.angle_gamma   90.00
#
_symmetry.space_group_name_H-M   'P 1'
#
loop_
_entity.id
_entity.type
_entity.pdbx_description
1 polymer ?
#
loop_
_entity_poly.entity_id
_entity_poly.type
_entity_poly.pdbx_seq_one_letter_code
_entity_poly.pdbx_strand_id
1 'polypeptide(L)'
;MSPLVPVLIAIALLFICTAFTVGPIVVLYRATSARREALGPAGDEPVTVLKPLCGADDDLEANLATFFEQTYPNYELLFGVEGENDPAIAVVRTLRRRYPDVRCRLVIHDGGLALNPKVSNLVRTLESGS
;
A
#
# COMPACT_ATOMS: atom_id res chain seq x y z
N MET A 1 -35.18 44.11 -27.61
CA MET A 1 -34.75 43.50 -26.34
C MET A 1 -33.56 44.30 -25.83
N SER A 2 -33.55 44.74 -24.56
CA SER A 2 -32.45 45.52 -24.00
C SER A 2 -31.17 44.66 -23.87
N PRO A 3 -29.99 45.17 -24.28
CA PRO A 3 -28.73 44.40 -24.30
C PRO A 3 -28.25 43.95 -22.92
N LEU A 4 -28.87 44.45 -21.84
CA LEU A 4 -28.60 44.06 -20.46
C LEU A 4 -29.07 42.63 -20.13
N VAL A 5 -30.15 42.16 -20.77
CA VAL A 5 -30.72 40.82 -20.49
C VAL A 5 -29.75 39.68 -20.85
N PRO A 6 -29.15 39.62 -22.05
CA PRO A 6 -28.21 38.54 -22.38
C PRO A 6 -26.93 38.58 -21.53
N VAL A 7 -26.48 39.77 -21.10
CA VAL A 7 -25.30 39.91 -20.23
C VAL A 7 -25.57 39.30 -18.84
N LEU A 8 -26.73 39.57 -18.26
CA LEU A 8 -27.12 38.99 -16.97
C LEU A 8 -27.25 37.46 -17.04
N ILE A 9 -27.78 36.93 -18.15
CA ILE A 9 -27.87 35.48 -18.38
C ILE A 9 -26.48 34.84 -18.46
N ALA A 10 -25.55 35.44 -19.21
CA ALA A 10 -24.19 34.92 -19.34
C ALA A 10 -23.44 34.88 -18.01
N ILE A 11 -23.58 35.92 -17.19
CA ILE A 11 -22.98 35.98 -15.85
C ILE A 11 -23.56 34.88 -14.95
N ALA A 12 -24.89 34.71 -14.94
CA ALA A 12 -25.54 33.66 -14.15
C ALA A 12 -25.06 32.25 -14.54
N LEU A 13 -24.93 31.98 -15.85
CA LEU A 13 -24.44 30.69 -16.35
C LEU A 13 -22.98 30.43 -15.95
N LEU A 14 -22.13 31.46 -15.96
CA LEU A 14 -20.74 31.34 -15.52
C LEU A 14 -20.64 30.95 -14.04
N PHE A 15 -21.45 31.59 -13.18
CA PHE A 15 -21.49 31.26 -11.75
C PHE A 15 -22.00 29.83 -11.50
N ILE A 16 -23.04 29.40 -12.22
CA ILE A 16 -23.58 28.04 -12.13
C ILE A 16 -22.52 27.02 -12.55
N CYS A 17 -21.83 27.25 -13.67
CA CYS A 17 -20.79 26.34 -14.16
C CYS A 17 -19.59 26.25 -13.20
N THR A 18 -19.19 27.37 -12.61
CA THR A 18 -18.11 27.41 -11.61
C THR A 18 -18.51 26.69 -10.32
N ALA A 19 -19.74 26.87 -9.85
CA ALA A 19 -20.24 26.19 -8.65
C ALA A 19 -20.30 24.67 -8.84
N PHE A 20 -20.75 24.20 -10.01
CA PHE A 20 -20.83 22.77 -10.33
C PHE A 20 -19.47 22.09 -10.51
N THR A 21 -18.44 22.82 -10.89
CA THR A 21 -17.09 22.27 -11.05
C THR A 21 -16.32 22.30 -9.74
N VAL A 22 -16.31 23.43 -9.04
CA VAL A 22 -15.53 23.62 -7.80
C VAL A 22 -16.20 22.94 -6.60
N GLY A 23 -17.53 22.94 -6.51
CA GLY A 23 -18.26 22.39 -5.38
C GLY A 23 -17.93 20.92 -5.08
N PRO A 24 -18.07 20.00 -6.05
CA PRO A 24 -17.72 18.60 -5.86
C PRO A 24 -16.25 18.37 -5.52
N ILE A 25 -15.34 19.15 -6.11
CA ILE A 25 -13.90 19.07 -5.82
C ILE A 25 -13.64 19.45 -4.37
N VAL A 26 -14.25 20.52 -3.87
CA VAL A 26 -14.12 20.95 -2.47
C VAL A 26 -14.74 19.92 -1.52
N VAL A 27 -15.91 19.37 -1.83
CA VAL A 27 -16.54 18.33 -1.01
C VAL A 27 -15.66 17.07 -0.96
N LEU A 28 -15.13 16.63 -2.09
CA LEU A 28 -14.26 15.46 -2.16
C LEU A 28 -12.94 15.70 -1.42
N TYR A 29 -12.35 16.89 -1.59
CA TYR A 29 -11.14 17.28 -0.87
C TYR A 29 -11.36 17.31 0.64
N ARG A 30 -12.47 17.88 1.11
CA ARG A 30 -12.82 17.92 2.54
C ARG A 30 -13.11 16.54 3.10
N ALA A 31 -13.84 15.70 2.37
CA ALA A 31 -14.17 14.34 2.79
C ALA A 31 -12.91 13.46 2.88
N THR A 32 -12.00 13.56 1.91
CA THR A 32 -10.75 12.79 1.91
C THR A 32 -9.74 13.31 2.94
N SER A 33 -9.68 14.62 3.16
CA SER A 33 -8.81 15.23 4.19
C SER A 33 -9.30 14.91 5.60
N ALA A 34 -10.60 15.03 5.88
CA ALA A 34 -11.18 14.64 7.16
C ALA A 34 -11.03 13.13 7.43
N ARG A 35 -11.12 12.28 6.39
CA ARG A 35 -10.83 10.84 6.54
C ARG A 35 -9.37 10.57 6.88
N ARG A 36 -8.43 11.32 6.29
CA ARG A 36 -7.00 11.25 6.62
C ARG A 36 -6.72 11.71 8.05
N GLU A 37 -7.36 12.78 8.50
CA GLU A 37 -7.24 13.26 9.89
C GLU A 37 -7.84 12.27 10.90
N ALA A 38 -8.99 11.66 10.58
CA ALA A 38 -9.64 10.67 11.43
C ALA A 38 -8.84 9.36 11.57
N LEU A 39 -8.02 9.02 10.57
CA LEU A 39 -7.07 7.90 10.64
C LEU A 39 -5.86 8.21 11.53
N GLY A 40 -5.70 9.48 11.96
CA GLY A 40 -4.57 9.95 12.75
C GLY A 40 -3.23 9.83 11.99
N PRO A 41 -2.12 10.33 12.57
CA PRO A 41 -0.82 9.77 12.21
C PRO A 41 -0.88 8.26 12.44
N ALA A 42 -0.37 7.48 11.49
CA ALA A 42 -0.32 6.04 11.66
C ALA A 42 0.37 5.76 13.00
N GLY A 43 -0.36 5.13 13.94
CA GLY A 43 0.14 4.87 15.28
C GLY A 43 1.38 3.98 15.24
N ASP A 44 2.09 3.87 16.36
CA ASP A 44 3.27 2.99 16.48
C ASP A 44 2.88 1.50 16.64
N GLU A 45 1.70 1.15 16.14
CA GLU A 45 1.15 -0.20 16.27
C GLU A 45 1.95 -1.14 15.36
N PRO A 46 2.45 -2.28 15.89
CA PRO A 46 3.25 -3.21 15.11
C PRO A 46 2.49 -3.75 13.90
N VAL A 47 3.09 -3.67 12.71
CA VAL A 47 2.51 -4.25 11.48
C VAL A 47 3.43 -5.27 10.83
N THR A 48 2.85 -6.33 10.28
CA THR A 48 3.58 -7.36 9.53
C THR A 48 3.23 -7.26 8.06
N VAL A 49 4.23 -6.99 7.21
CA VAL A 49 4.08 -6.96 5.75
C VAL A 49 4.36 -8.35 5.18
N LEU A 50 3.30 -9.01 4.71
CA LEU A 50 3.37 -10.31 4.07
C LEU A 50 3.60 -10.17 2.56
N LYS A 51 4.71 -10.71 2.07
CA LYS A 51 5.06 -10.67 0.64
C LYS A 51 5.40 -12.07 0.13
N PRO A 52 4.47 -12.77 -0.53
CA PRO A 52 4.80 -14.02 -1.22
C PRO A 52 5.66 -13.70 -2.44
N LEU A 53 6.58 -14.60 -2.73
CA LEU A 53 7.55 -14.55 -3.80
C LEU A 53 7.44 -15.85 -4.60
N CYS A 54 7.71 -15.76 -5.89
CA CYS A 54 7.77 -16.90 -6.78
C CYS A 54 8.72 -16.51 -7.91
N GLY A 55 9.87 -17.16 -7.97
CA GLY A 55 10.92 -16.82 -8.91
C GLY A 55 11.58 -15.46 -8.64
N ALA A 56 12.53 -15.09 -9.49
CA ALA A 56 13.24 -13.82 -9.43
C ALA A 56 13.26 -13.20 -10.82
N ASP A 57 12.53 -12.10 -10.97
CA ASP A 57 12.65 -11.20 -12.12
C ASP A 57 13.77 -10.17 -11.89
N ASP A 58 14.17 -9.48 -12.96
CA ASP A 58 15.30 -8.54 -12.95
C ASP A 58 15.09 -7.36 -11.98
N ASP A 59 13.83 -6.99 -11.70
CA ASP A 59 13.47 -5.85 -10.85
C ASP A 59 13.15 -6.28 -9.40
N LEU A 60 13.17 -7.58 -9.08
CA LEU A 60 12.74 -8.09 -7.79
C LEU A 60 13.51 -7.45 -6.64
N GLU A 61 14.83 -7.29 -6.76
CA GLU A 61 15.64 -6.70 -5.70
C GLU A 61 15.26 -5.23 -5.44
N ALA A 62 15.14 -4.43 -6.50
CA ALA A 62 14.75 -3.02 -6.39
C ALA A 62 13.34 -2.89 -5.79
N ASN A 63 12.41 -3.73 -6.24
CA ASN A 63 11.04 -3.77 -5.72
C ASN A 63 11.01 -4.15 -4.24
N LEU A 64 11.78 -5.16 -3.83
CA LEU A 64 11.84 -5.59 -2.44
C LEU A 64 12.52 -4.55 -1.54
N ALA A 65 13.56 -3.86 -2.02
CA ALA A 65 14.24 -2.80 -1.28
C ALA A 65 13.28 -1.71 -0.79
N THR A 66 12.26 -1.36 -1.58
CA THR A 66 11.25 -0.36 -1.17
C THR A 66 10.51 -0.72 0.12
N PHE A 67 10.36 -2.00 0.45
CA PHE A 67 9.74 -2.45 1.71
C PHE A 67 10.68 -2.35 2.91
N PHE A 68 12.00 -2.40 2.68
CA PHE A 68 13.02 -2.18 3.70
C PHE A 68 13.23 -0.68 3.99
N GLU A 69 12.90 0.19 3.04
CA GLU A 69 13.11 1.65 3.13
C GLU A 69 11.84 2.42 3.54
N GLN A 70 10.77 1.73 3.91
CA GLN A 70 9.54 2.38 4.34
C GLN A 70 9.74 3.20 5.63
N THR A 71 8.96 4.27 5.77
CA THR A 71 9.05 5.19 6.90
C THR A 71 8.10 4.84 8.06
N TYR A 72 7.41 3.70 8.00
CA TYR A 72 6.57 3.24 9.11
C TYR A 72 7.46 2.81 10.29
N PRO A 73 7.17 3.24 11.53
CA PRO A 73 8.11 3.10 12.64
C PRO A 73 8.25 1.65 13.16
N ASN A 74 7.18 0.87 13.20
CA ASN A 74 7.17 -0.45 13.84
C ASN A 74 6.61 -1.52 12.90
N TYR A 75 7.48 -2.06 12.04
CA TYR A 75 7.08 -3.12 11.12
C TYR A 75 8.03 -4.33 11.14
N GLU A 76 7.56 -5.40 10.53
CA GLU A 76 8.37 -6.55 10.12
C GLU A 76 7.99 -7.01 8.71
N LEU A 77 8.94 -7.64 8.02
CA LEU A 77 8.75 -8.21 6.69
C LEU A 77 8.73 -9.73 6.79
N LEU A 78 7.71 -10.35 6.20
CA LEU A 78 7.58 -11.80 6.13
C LEU A 78 7.44 -12.24 4.66
N PHE A 79 8.53 -12.81 4.13
CA PHE A 79 8.59 -13.34 2.78
C PHE A 79 8.22 -14.82 2.76
N GLY A 80 7.38 -15.23 1.81
CA GLY A 80 7.03 -16.63 1.60
C GLY A 80 7.47 -17.09 0.21
N VAL A 81 8.12 -18.25 0.10
CA VAL A 81 8.52 -18.87 -1.18
C VAL A 81 8.04 -20.31 -1.23
N GLU A 82 7.73 -20.77 -2.45
CA GLU A 82 7.36 -22.17 -2.70
C GLU A 82 8.62 -22.97 -3.06
N GLY A 83 9.08 -23.80 -2.11
CA GLY A 83 10.26 -24.65 -2.26
C GLY A 83 11.61 -23.97 -2.00
N GLU A 84 12.59 -24.77 -1.61
CA GLU A 84 13.93 -24.30 -1.20
C GLU A 84 14.81 -23.81 -2.36
N ASN A 85 14.40 -24.09 -3.59
CA ASN A 85 15.15 -23.76 -4.81
C ASN A 85 14.68 -22.45 -5.46
N ASP A 86 13.75 -21.73 -4.84
CA ASP A 86 13.24 -20.48 -5.41
C ASP A 86 14.35 -19.42 -5.45
N PRO A 87 14.66 -18.83 -6.62
CA PRO A 87 15.73 -17.84 -6.75
C PRO A 87 15.46 -16.55 -5.95
N ALA A 88 14.22 -16.25 -5.57
CA ALA A 88 13.88 -15.11 -4.70
C ALA A 88 14.55 -15.20 -3.34
N ILE A 89 14.87 -16.41 -2.86
CA ILE A 89 15.57 -16.64 -1.59
C ILE A 89 16.92 -15.91 -1.57
N ALA A 90 17.66 -15.94 -2.68
CA ALA A 90 18.95 -15.27 -2.78
C ALA A 90 18.79 -13.74 -2.66
N VAL A 91 17.79 -13.18 -3.33
CA VAL A 91 17.47 -11.75 -3.28
C VAL A 91 17.11 -11.31 -1.86
N VAL A 92 16.22 -12.05 -1.18
CA VAL A 92 15.83 -11.76 0.22
C VAL A 92 17.04 -11.85 1.15
N ARG A 93 17.92 -12.84 0.98
CA ARG A 93 19.16 -12.98 1.78
C ARG A 93 20.13 -11.82 1.56
N THR A 94 20.20 -11.28 0.34
CA THR A 94 21.01 -10.10 0.03
C THR A 94 20.44 -8.85 0.71
N LEU A 95 19.13 -8.60 0.58
CA LEU A 95 18.49 -7.45 1.21
C LEU A 95 18.53 -7.52 2.73
N ARG A 96 18.33 -8.69 3.34
CA ARG A 96 18.46 -8.87 4.79
C ARG A 96 19.87 -8.51 5.31
N ARG A 97 20.92 -8.76 4.52
CA ARG A 97 22.29 -8.34 4.87
C ARG A 97 22.50 -6.84 4.70
N ARG A 98 21.85 -6.24 3.70
CA ARG A 98 21.91 -4.79 3.41
C ARG A 98 21.16 -3.95 4.45
N TYR A 99 20.07 -4.47 5.00
CA TYR A 99 19.21 -3.79 5.98
C TYR A 99 19.09 -4.63 7.27
N PRO A 100 20.17 -4.72 8.07
CA PRO A 100 20.19 -5.59 9.26
C PRO A 100 19.23 -5.14 10.37
N ASP A 101 18.86 -3.87 10.40
CA ASP A 101 17.99 -3.27 11.42
C ASP A 101 16.49 -3.54 11.17
N VAL A 102 16.12 -4.00 9.97
CA VAL A 102 14.75 -4.32 9.61
C VAL A 102 14.44 -5.77 9.97
N ARG A 103 13.43 -6.00 10.82
CA ARG A 103 12.95 -7.35 11.14
C ARG A 103 12.45 -8.03 9.87
N CYS A 104 13.13 -9.08 9.45
CA CYS A 104 12.85 -9.79 8.21
C CYS A 104 12.92 -11.30 8.42
N ARG A 105 11.85 -12.01 8.02
CA ARG A 105 11.75 -13.48 8.05
C ARG A 105 11.45 -14.01 6.65
N LEU A 106 12.02 -15.18 6.34
CA LEU A 106 11.75 -15.92 5.11
C LEU A 106 11.17 -17.28 5.51
N VAL A 107 10.01 -17.61 4.96
CA VAL A 107 9.31 -18.87 5.14
C VAL A 107 9.32 -19.62 3.82
N ILE A 108 9.81 -20.85 3.86
CA ILE A 108 9.78 -21.77 2.74
C ILE A 108 8.66 -22.78 3.02
N HIS A 109 7.79 -23.01 2.04
CA HIS A 109 6.70 -23.97 2.17
C HIS A 109 6.62 -24.94 0.99
N ASP A 110 6.13 -26.15 1.26
CA ASP A 110 6.20 -27.30 0.34
C ASP A 110 5.07 -27.35 -0.71
N GLY A 111 4.27 -26.27 -0.80
CA GLY A 111 3.11 -26.19 -1.67
C GLY A 111 1.88 -26.89 -1.06
N GLY A 112 0.84 -26.11 -0.79
CA GLY A 112 -0.48 -26.62 -0.36
C GLY A 112 -0.88 -26.34 1.10
N LEU A 113 -1.64 -25.25 1.30
CA LEU A 113 -2.82 -25.12 2.19
C LEU A 113 -3.33 -23.66 2.17
N ALA A 114 -3.84 -23.23 1.01
CA ALA A 114 -4.85 -22.17 0.82
C ALA A 114 -4.95 -21.88 -0.67
N LEU A 115 -6.15 -21.58 -1.18
CA LEU A 115 -6.35 -21.07 -2.56
C LEU A 115 -5.58 -19.75 -2.83
N ASN A 116 -5.00 -19.13 -1.79
CA ASN A 116 -4.12 -17.98 -1.88
C ASN A 116 -2.96 -18.13 -0.88
N PRO A 117 -1.71 -18.27 -1.34
CA PRO A 117 -0.51 -18.40 -0.50
C PRO A 117 -0.37 -17.31 0.57
N LYS A 118 -0.92 -16.11 0.34
CA LYS A 118 -0.92 -15.00 1.31
C LYS A 118 -1.74 -15.30 2.56
N VAL A 119 -2.85 -16.02 2.41
CA VAL A 119 -3.75 -16.37 3.52
C VAL A 119 -3.14 -17.49 4.36
N SER A 120 -2.47 -18.46 3.73
CA SER A 120 -1.75 -19.52 4.46
C SER A 120 -0.63 -18.97 5.34
N ASN A 121 0.16 -18.01 4.81
CA ASN A 121 1.23 -17.37 5.56
C ASN A 121 0.73 -16.52 6.74
N LEU A 122 -0.44 -15.86 6.58
CA LEU A 122 -1.05 -15.10 7.67
C LEU A 122 -1.54 -16.02 8.80
N VAL A 123 -2.22 -17.12 8.47
CA VAL A 123 -2.73 -18.09 9.46
C VAL A 123 -1.58 -18.71 10.27
N ARG A 124 -0.52 -19.17 9.60
CA ARG A 124 0.63 -19.79 10.27
C ARG A 124 1.41 -18.82 11.17
N THR A 125 1.38 -17.52 10.88
CA THR A 125 2.04 -16.50 11.70
C THR A 125 1.26 -16.22 12.98
N LEU A 126 -0.08 -16.28 12.93
CA LEU A 126 -0.92 -16.15 14.12
C LEU A 126 -0.80 -17.37 15.05
N GLU A 127 -0.69 -18.57 14.48
CA GLU A 127 -0.60 -19.83 15.26
C GLU A 127 0.76 -20.05 15.94
N SER A 128 1.83 -19.39 15.49
CA SER A 128 3.18 -19.52 16.08
C SER A 128 3.51 -18.46 17.14
N GLY A 129 2.59 -17.51 17.37
CA GLY A 129 2.70 -16.44 18.36
C GLY A 129 1.86 -16.65 19.63
N SER A 130 1.15 -17.76 19.75
CA SER A 130 0.49 -18.25 20.98
C SER A 130 1.32 -19.32 21.66
#